data_AF-A0A955R9H0-F1
#
_entry.id   AF-A0A955R9H0-F1
#
_cell.length_a   1.000
_cell.length_b   1.000
_cell.length_c   1.000
_cell.angle_alpha   90.00
_cell.angle_beta   90.00
_cell.angle_gamma   90.00
#
_symmetry.space_group_name_H-M   'P 1'
#
loop_
_entity.id
_entity.type
_entity.pdbx_description
1 polymer ?
#
loop_
_entity_poly.entity_id
_entity_poly.type
_entity_poly.pdbx_seq_one_letter_code
_entity_poly.pdbx_strand_id
1 'polypeptide(L)'
;MIPVLLLFSCERPAPPCHADVHAWLDEDGDGYGGADAGMVCALEAGQVDQPLDCDDADPELNPDAKERCNGVDDDCDGVIDEDQPVRQWFQDLDGDGFGFPFPSELACKKPGPDWVQDATDCDDEDPATNPGSVEVCGGADEDCDGFYDEDDDDLDPTSLTPYFVDDDLDGYGDRDTFLLRCRLPRGHVLDGSDCDDADPDVRPGATELCNGRDDDCDDLTDDEDDSLDLLTATTWYQDRDRDGHGDASSTQLTCVRPQRYVADGDDCDDRDPQVFEEVVWRQDHDGDGWGSAPIAGPSCHPPDSTWVAEPDPDCNDNDVNIHPTAPDECDDLIDSDCDGEDCNPCVEVVIGVLPANNPATSAIAVWDDLQRDWAMYGDCPARAVDIRTIDLPTMLNSGATVLWSPNPAGPGVRYSAAQTDAIRAFVEGGHGGLVMTYLIDYSATDDSAVADLMGVDRTALSPNYISCQTTVDVLEPSHPAAFGVPATYQLDSHPYAQRVNGNWSGALLPGAEIVMQSADGYNVLIGYDSGTYRGVFVSSMLDYNPPNANSVRTSYNVAYWASGYDRH
;
A
#
# COMPACT_ATOMS: atom_id res chain seq x y z
N MET A 1 43.82 137.84 -78.04
CA MET A 1 42.47 138.43 -78.18
C MET A 1 41.51 137.26 -78.28
N ILE A 2 40.96 136.73 -77.16
CA ILE A 2 39.69 137.11 -76.47
C ILE A 2 38.49 137.05 -77.44
N PRO A 3 37.31 136.44 -77.11
CA PRO A 3 36.73 136.09 -75.78
C PRO A 3 36.22 134.61 -75.67
N VAL A 4 36.21 133.91 -74.53
CA VAL A 4 35.33 133.96 -73.33
C VAL A 4 33.86 134.26 -73.60
N LEU A 5 33.05 133.22 -73.79
CA LEU A 5 31.58 133.29 -73.76
C LEU A 5 31.08 132.65 -72.46
N LEU A 6 30.78 133.50 -71.48
CA LEU A 6 30.03 133.17 -70.26
C LEU A 6 28.56 132.95 -70.63
N LEU A 7 28.09 131.71 -70.53
CA LEU A 7 26.65 131.40 -70.49
C LEU A 7 26.22 131.37 -69.02
N PHE A 8 25.62 132.46 -68.56
CA PHE A 8 24.77 132.46 -67.37
C PHE A 8 23.50 131.67 -67.72
N SER A 9 23.33 130.49 -67.12
CA SER A 9 22.04 129.79 -67.10
C SER A 9 21.28 130.24 -65.86
N CYS A 10 20.05 130.74 -66.03
CA CYS A 10 19.15 131.03 -64.93
C CYS A 10 18.80 129.73 -64.19
N GLU A 11 19.28 129.58 -62.96
CA GLU A 11 18.67 128.66 -62.00
C GLU A 11 17.28 129.21 -61.64
N ARG A 12 16.23 128.50 -62.05
CA ARG A 12 14.90 128.69 -61.47
C ARG A 12 14.96 128.11 -60.05
N PRO A 13 14.52 128.83 -59.01
CA PRO A 13 14.34 128.22 -57.71
C PRO A 13 13.30 127.10 -57.82
N ALA A 14 13.62 125.94 -57.23
CA ALA A 14 12.71 124.81 -57.14
C ALA A 14 11.38 125.25 -56.49
N PRO A 15 10.23 124.74 -56.97
CA PRO A 15 8.95 125.06 -56.37
C PRO A 15 8.90 124.62 -54.89
N PRO A 16 8.18 125.34 -54.02
CA PRO A 16 8.02 124.94 -52.62
C PRO A 16 7.30 123.59 -52.54
N CYS A 17 7.83 122.70 -51.70
CA CYS A 17 7.37 121.33 -51.50
C CYS A 17 5.95 121.34 -50.88
N HIS A 18 5.05 120.52 -51.43
CA HIS A 18 3.62 120.53 -51.07
C HIS A 18 3.28 119.65 -49.86
N ALA A 19 4.21 118.81 -49.40
CA ALA A 19 4.23 118.12 -48.11
C ALA A 19 5.63 117.52 -47.92
N ASP A 20 6.17 117.58 -46.71
CA ASP A 20 7.38 116.86 -46.36
C ASP A 20 6.99 115.38 -46.12
N VAL A 21 7.70 114.45 -46.76
CA VAL A 21 7.56 113.00 -46.55
C VAL A 21 8.74 112.53 -45.72
N HIS A 22 8.49 111.68 -44.73
CA HIS A 22 9.56 111.06 -43.95
C HIS A 22 10.11 109.89 -44.75
N ALA A 23 11.37 109.97 -45.17
CA ALA A 23 12.01 108.96 -46.01
C ALA A 23 12.86 108.00 -45.18
N TRP A 24 12.90 106.75 -45.64
CA TRP A 24 13.72 105.66 -45.12
C TRP A 24 14.54 105.12 -46.29
N LEU A 25 15.81 104.75 -46.04
CA LEU A 25 16.62 104.05 -47.04
C LEU A 25 16.08 102.64 -47.21
N ASP A 26 16.02 102.18 -48.45
CA ASP A 26 15.54 100.86 -48.88
C ASP A 26 16.67 100.24 -49.73
N GLU A 27 17.48 99.38 -49.10
CA GLU A 27 18.71 98.83 -49.71
C GLU A 27 18.44 97.55 -50.52
N ASP A 28 17.40 96.78 -50.20
CA ASP A 28 17.04 95.54 -50.91
C ASP A 28 15.88 95.67 -51.91
N GLY A 29 15.11 96.75 -51.86
CA GLY A 29 14.06 97.11 -52.81
C GLY A 29 12.70 96.49 -52.54
N ASP A 30 12.37 96.08 -51.31
CA ASP A 30 11.09 95.45 -50.97
C ASP A 30 9.93 96.44 -50.72
N GLY A 31 10.25 97.72 -50.54
CA GLY A 31 9.27 98.79 -50.31
C GLY A 31 9.20 99.32 -48.87
N TYR A 32 9.94 98.71 -47.94
CA TYR A 32 10.16 99.16 -46.57
C TYR A 32 11.60 99.63 -46.40
N GLY A 33 11.87 100.40 -45.34
CA GLY A 33 13.19 100.97 -45.12
C GLY A 33 13.59 101.01 -43.66
N GLY A 34 14.85 100.66 -43.39
CA GLY A 34 15.38 100.51 -42.03
C GLY A 34 15.99 101.81 -41.49
N ALA A 35 16.84 102.47 -42.29
CA ALA A 35 17.57 103.65 -41.84
C ALA A 35 16.84 104.98 -42.13
N ASP A 36 16.59 105.77 -41.08
CA ASP A 36 15.95 107.09 -41.17
C ASP A 36 16.77 108.05 -42.06
N ALA A 37 16.21 108.43 -43.23
CA ALA A 37 16.78 109.39 -44.16
C ALA A 37 16.25 110.83 -43.95
N GLY A 38 15.37 111.03 -42.96
CA GLY A 38 14.81 112.30 -42.57
C GLY A 38 13.68 112.81 -43.48
N MET A 39 13.29 114.07 -43.28
CA MET A 39 12.20 114.70 -44.04
C MET A 39 12.70 115.20 -45.39
N VAL A 40 12.10 114.68 -46.47
CA VAL A 40 12.42 115.05 -47.86
C VAL A 40 11.20 115.59 -48.59
N CYS A 41 11.46 116.33 -49.66
CA CYS A 41 10.40 116.91 -50.51
C CYS A 41 9.79 115.91 -51.51
N ALA A 42 10.53 114.87 -51.84
CA ALA A 42 10.15 113.75 -52.70
C ALA A 42 11.15 112.61 -52.44
N LEU A 43 10.69 111.36 -52.48
CA LEU A 43 11.56 110.19 -52.35
C LEU A 43 12.59 110.15 -53.49
N GLU A 44 13.86 109.99 -53.14
CA GLU A 44 14.94 109.76 -54.09
C GLU A 44 15.05 108.25 -54.42
N ALA A 45 15.90 107.88 -55.39
CA ALA A 45 16.10 106.47 -55.72
C ALA A 45 16.75 105.72 -54.54
N GLY A 46 16.14 104.60 -54.12
CA GLY A 46 16.54 103.86 -52.92
C GLY A 46 15.95 104.43 -51.62
N GLN A 47 14.85 105.20 -51.69
CA GLN A 47 14.10 105.68 -50.53
C GLN A 47 12.62 105.33 -50.63
N VAL A 48 12.01 104.99 -49.49
CA VAL A 48 10.58 104.68 -49.34
C VAL A 48 9.95 105.50 -48.21
N ASP A 49 8.62 105.52 -48.16
CA ASP A 49 7.84 106.19 -47.11
C ASP A 49 7.29 105.23 -46.04
N GLN A 50 7.58 103.93 -46.16
CA GLN A 50 7.24 102.92 -45.16
C GLN A 50 8.45 102.62 -44.27
N PRO A 51 8.35 102.87 -42.95
CA PRO A 51 9.39 102.50 -41.99
C PRO A 51 9.27 101.03 -41.54
N LEU A 52 10.16 100.62 -40.62
CA LEU A 52 10.09 99.37 -39.84
C LEU A 52 10.54 98.10 -40.58
N ASP A 53 11.46 98.26 -41.52
CA ASP A 53 12.27 97.14 -42.00
C ASP A 53 13.26 96.72 -40.90
N CYS A 54 13.18 95.45 -40.48
CA CYS A 54 14.03 94.89 -39.43
C CYS A 54 15.39 94.39 -39.95
N ASP A 55 15.56 94.15 -41.25
CA ASP A 55 16.84 93.90 -41.92
C ASP A 55 16.82 94.43 -43.36
N ASP A 56 17.19 95.71 -43.51
CA ASP A 56 17.20 96.54 -44.75
C ASP A 56 18.03 95.96 -45.92
N ALA A 57 18.64 94.79 -45.74
CA ALA A 57 19.42 94.05 -46.72
C ALA A 57 18.79 92.70 -47.15
N ASP A 58 17.67 92.28 -46.53
CA ASP A 58 16.93 91.06 -46.83
C ASP A 58 15.45 91.33 -47.18
N PRO A 59 15.06 91.25 -48.47
CA PRO A 59 13.72 91.63 -48.93
C PRO A 59 12.62 90.64 -48.48
N GLU A 60 12.98 89.61 -47.72
CA GLU A 60 12.06 88.68 -47.08
C GLU A 60 11.70 89.07 -45.62
N LEU A 61 12.30 90.13 -45.06
CA LEU A 61 12.11 90.58 -43.67
C LEU A 61 11.51 92.00 -43.59
N ASN A 62 10.18 92.09 -43.66
CA ASN A 62 9.47 93.38 -43.69
C ASN A 62 8.02 93.26 -43.19
N PRO A 63 7.36 94.38 -42.81
CA PRO A 63 5.99 94.37 -42.28
C PRO A 63 4.88 93.71 -43.11
N ASP A 64 5.09 93.42 -44.40
CA ASP A 64 4.13 92.68 -45.24
C ASP A 64 4.56 91.23 -45.51
N ALA A 65 5.72 90.82 -45.00
CA ALA A 65 6.20 89.45 -45.08
C ALA A 65 5.25 88.52 -44.34
N LYS A 66 5.35 87.23 -44.65
CA LYS A 66 4.64 86.20 -43.91
C LYS A 66 5.65 85.48 -43.07
N GLU A 67 5.33 85.31 -41.80
CA GLU A 67 6.08 84.43 -40.92
C GLU A 67 6.34 83.07 -41.56
N ARG A 68 7.55 82.58 -41.35
CA ARG A 68 8.01 81.25 -41.72
C ARG A 68 8.69 80.70 -40.50
N CYS A 69 8.39 79.46 -40.13
CA CYS A 69 8.99 78.79 -38.98
C CYS A 69 10.53 78.62 -39.08
N ASN A 70 11.28 79.71 -38.90
CA ASN A 70 12.71 79.84 -39.14
C ASN A 70 13.42 80.45 -37.91
N GLY A 71 12.68 80.90 -36.90
CA GLY A 71 13.20 81.53 -35.69
C GLY A 71 13.62 82.99 -35.88
N VAL A 72 13.12 83.64 -36.93
CA VAL A 72 13.27 85.06 -37.27
C VAL A 72 11.88 85.68 -37.29
N ASP A 73 11.78 86.93 -36.83
CA ASP A 73 10.59 87.78 -36.95
C ASP A 73 10.57 88.30 -38.40
N ASP A 74 9.85 87.60 -39.30
CA ASP A 74 9.84 87.92 -40.73
C ASP A 74 9.00 89.18 -41.00
N ASP A 75 7.93 89.42 -40.24
CA ASP A 75 7.04 90.57 -40.39
C ASP A 75 7.35 91.78 -39.49
N CYS A 76 8.46 91.70 -38.76
CA CYS A 76 9.00 92.76 -37.92
C CYS A 76 8.01 93.28 -36.84
N ASP A 77 7.03 92.48 -36.40
CA ASP A 77 6.03 92.88 -35.40
C ASP A 77 6.53 92.75 -33.94
N GLY A 78 7.69 92.12 -33.76
CA GLY A 78 8.36 91.89 -32.48
C GLY A 78 8.05 90.53 -31.84
N VAL A 79 7.29 89.67 -32.52
CA VAL A 79 7.04 88.27 -32.17
C VAL A 79 7.70 87.39 -33.25
N ILE A 80 8.06 86.14 -32.91
CA ILE A 80 8.74 85.23 -33.83
C ILE A 80 7.79 84.07 -34.12
N ASP A 81 7.56 83.77 -35.40
CA ASP A 81 6.82 82.62 -35.92
C ASP A 81 5.34 82.51 -35.45
N GLU A 82 4.70 83.59 -35.00
CA GLU A 82 3.38 83.57 -34.35
C GLU A 82 2.22 83.22 -35.27
N ASP A 83 2.36 83.45 -36.57
CA ASP A 83 1.39 83.08 -37.60
C ASP A 83 1.56 81.63 -38.13
N GLN A 84 2.48 80.86 -37.55
CA GLN A 84 2.72 79.46 -37.94
C GLN A 84 1.89 78.46 -37.12
N PRO A 85 1.46 77.34 -37.74
CA PRO A 85 0.84 76.26 -36.99
C PRO A 85 1.88 75.60 -36.07
N VAL A 86 1.80 75.92 -34.77
CA VAL A 86 2.57 75.23 -33.73
C VAL A 86 2.05 73.81 -33.53
N ARG A 87 2.98 72.89 -33.23
CA ARG A 87 2.69 71.52 -32.82
C ARG A 87 3.16 71.36 -31.38
N GLN A 88 2.50 70.48 -30.65
CA GLN A 88 3.02 70.02 -29.37
C GLN A 88 4.06 68.94 -29.65
N TRP A 89 5.20 69.07 -28.99
CA TRP A 89 6.31 68.14 -29.00
C TRP A 89 6.53 67.61 -27.58
N PHE A 90 6.82 66.33 -27.47
CA PHE A 90 7.09 65.60 -26.23
C PHE A 90 8.51 65.07 -26.29
N GLN A 91 9.22 65.07 -25.16
CA GLN A 91 10.57 64.55 -25.10
C GLN A 91 10.52 63.01 -25.24
N ASP A 92 11.46 62.46 -25.99
CA ASP A 92 11.65 61.03 -26.28
C ASP A 92 13.12 60.72 -25.96
N LEU A 93 13.40 60.38 -24.71
CA LEU A 93 14.75 60.25 -24.15
C LEU A 93 15.43 58.92 -24.54
N ASP A 94 14.66 57.85 -24.73
CA ASP A 94 15.19 56.54 -25.10
C ASP A 94 15.22 56.27 -26.61
N GLY A 95 14.51 57.07 -27.41
CA GLY A 95 14.52 57.04 -28.87
C GLY A 95 13.65 55.96 -29.49
N ASP A 96 12.63 55.46 -28.80
CA ASP A 96 11.71 54.46 -29.33
C ASP A 96 10.64 55.04 -30.29
N GLY A 97 10.48 56.36 -30.29
CA GLY A 97 9.58 57.11 -31.16
C GLY A 97 8.26 57.53 -30.50
N PHE A 98 8.04 57.15 -29.25
CA PHE A 98 7.00 57.68 -28.36
C PHE A 98 7.65 58.65 -27.37
N GLY A 99 6.88 59.60 -26.85
CA GLY A 99 7.41 60.62 -25.97
C GLY A 99 6.57 60.72 -24.72
N PHE A 100 7.22 61.00 -23.60
CA PHE A 100 6.53 61.11 -22.33
C PHE A 100 5.74 62.43 -22.23
N PRO A 101 4.52 62.46 -21.65
CA PRO A 101 3.67 63.65 -21.62
C PRO A 101 4.31 64.92 -21.05
N PHE A 102 5.36 64.79 -20.23
CA PHE A 102 6.07 65.90 -19.60
C PHE A 102 7.59 65.67 -19.46
N PRO A 103 8.45 66.55 -20.01
CA PRO A 103 8.14 67.89 -20.50
C PRO A 103 7.55 67.92 -21.92
N SER A 104 6.77 68.95 -22.21
CA SER A 104 6.25 69.21 -23.56
C SER A 104 6.48 70.65 -23.99
N GLU A 105 6.73 70.88 -25.28
CA GLU A 105 6.99 72.21 -25.85
C GLU A 105 6.06 72.48 -27.04
N LEU A 106 5.50 73.70 -27.12
CA LEU A 106 4.77 74.17 -28.30
C LEU A 106 5.74 74.90 -29.21
N ALA A 107 6.01 74.32 -30.38
CA ALA A 107 6.90 74.90 -31.37
C ALA A 107 6.43 74.56 -32.78
N CYS A 108 6.65 75.48 -33.72
CA CYS A 108 6.35 75.24 -35.14
C CYS A 108 7.37 74.27 -35.77
N LYS A 109 8.59 74.18 -35.21
CA LYS A 109 9.69 73.28 -35.59
C LYS A 109 10.02 72.32 -34.44
N LYS A 110 10.37 71.08 -34.80
CA LYS A 110 10.85 70.05 -33.86
C LYS A 110 12.05 70.59 -33.04
N PRO A 111 11.96 70.69 -31.69
CA PRO A 111 13.00 71.32 -30.86
C PRO A 111 14.38 70.64 -30.94
N GLY A 112 14.40 69.30 -31.00
CA GLY A 112 15.63 68.49 -31.10
C GLY A 112 15.34 67.11 -31.68
N PRO A 113 16.36 66.26 -31.93
CA PRO A 113 16.14 64.90 -32.44
C PRO A 113 15.26 64.04 -31.51
N ASP A 114 15.39 64.25 -30.21
CA ASP A 114 14.79 63.50 -29.09
C ASP A 114 13.41 64.07 -28.71
N TRP A 115 12.65 64.51 -29.71
CA TRP A 115 11.32 65.10 -29.53
C TRP A 115 10.33 64.54 -30.54
N VAL A 116 9.22 63.97 -30.10
CA VAL A 116 8.20 63.39 -30.98
C VAL A 116 6.85 64.06 -30.77
N GLN A 117 5.87 63.71 -31.61
CA GLN A 117 4.51 64.25 -31.49
C GLN A 117 3.58 63.32 -30.72
N ASP A 118 3.98 62.06 -30.56
CA ASP A 118 3.22 61.09 -29.80
C ASP A 118 3.55 61.24 -28.32
N ALA A 119 2.53 61.16 -27.47
CA ALA A 119 2.62 61.49 -26.05
C ALA A 119 2.22 60.30 -25.16
N THR A 120 2.28 59.10 -25.72
CA THR A 120 1.68 57.89 -25.17
C THR A 120 2.67 57.01 -24.43
N ASP A 121 3.91 57.45 -24.32
CA ASP A 121 4.94 56.78 -23.52
C ASP A 121 4.69 56.99 -22.02
N CYS A 122 4.85 55.93 -21.24
CA CYS A 122 4.72 55.92 -19.79
C CYS A 122 6.05 55.80 -19.03
N ASP A 123 7.19 55.53 -19.70
CA ASP A 123 8.55 55.61 -19.14
C ASP A 123 9.60 56.03 -20.19
N ASP A 124 9.87 57.34 -20.27
CA ASP A 124 10.83 57.98 -21.20
C ASP A 124 12.28 57.45 -21.09
N GLU A 125 12.61 56.67 -20.04
CA GLU A 125 13.95 56.12 -19.85
C GLU A 125 14.09 54.66 -20.34
N ASP A 126 12.99 53.98 -20.72
CA ASP A 126 12.98 52.57 -21.11
C ASP A 126 12.29 52.30 -22.46
N PRO A 127 13.05 52.01 -23.54
CA PRO A 127 12.50 51.83 -24.88
C PRO A 127 11.70 50.52 -25.04
N ALA A 128 11.57 49.73 -23.98
CA ALA A 128 10.68 48.58 -23.91
C ALA A 128 9.31 48.92 -23.29
N THR A 129 9.09 50.14 -22.81
CA THR A 129 7.86 50.56 -22.13
C THR A 129 7.13 51.61 -22.97
N ASN A 130 6.39 51.17 -23.98
CA ASN A 130 5.66 52.04 -24.90
C ASN A 130 4.48 51.30 -25.54
N PRO A 131 3.52 52.02 -26.16
CA PRO A 131 2.32 51.39 -26.75
C PRO A 131 2.52 50.42 -27.92
N GLY A 132 3.75 50.18 -28.36
CA GLY A 132 4.09 49.14 -29.31
C GLY A 132 4.66 47.87 -28.68
N SER A 133 4.89 47.86 -27.37
CA SER A 133 5.43 46.74 -26.61
C SER A 133 4.38 45.68 -26.32
N VAL A 134 4.84 44.53 -25.85
CA VAL A 134 3.99 43.43 -25.38
C VAL A 134 4.19 43.34 -23.88
N GLU A 135 3.11 43.23 -23.14
CA GLU A 135 3.15 43.08 -21.69
C GLU A 135 3.91 41.81 -21.27
N VAL A 136 4.76 41.92 -20.26
CA VAL A 136 5.53 40.82 -19.68
C VAL A 136 5.40 40.82 -18.16
N CYS A 137 5.60 39.66 -17.55
CA CYS A 137 5.60 39.58 -16.09
C CYS A 137 6.75 40.42 -15.49
N GLY A 138 6.40 41.40 -14.65
CA GLY A 138 7.36 42.34 -14.08
C GLY A 138 6.75 43.40 -13.17
N GLY A 139 5.43 43.58 -13.23
CA GLY A 139 4.69 44.59 -12.49
C GLY A 139 4.81 46.01 -13.06
N ALA A 140 5.42 46.18 -14.24
CA ALA A 140 5.33 47.39 -15.04
C ALA A 140 4.17 47.23 -16.05
N ASP A 141 3.77 48.32 -16.67
CA ASP A 141 2.75 48.39 -17.73
C ASP A 141 3.56 48.69 -19.00
N GLU A 142 3.98 47.65 -19.72
CA GLU A 142 4.93 47.82 -20.82
C GLU A 142 4.30 48.43 -22.06
N ASP A 143 3.00 48.27 -22.28
CA ASP A 143 2.29 48.84 -23.44
C ASP A 143 1.54 50.15 -23.13
N CYS A 144 1.65 50.65 -21.91
CA CYS A 144 1.07 51.89 -21.44
C CYS A 144 -0.46 51.97 -21.62
N ASP A 145 -1.18 50.85 -21.62
CA ASP A 145 -2.63 50.80 -21.79
C ASP A 145 -3.41 50.91 -20.44
N GLY A 146 -2.67 50.81 -19.33
CA GLY A 146 -3.16 50.91 -17.95
C GLY A 146 -3.46 49.57 -17.27
N PHE A 147 -3.19 48.44 -17.94
CA PHE A 147 -3.18 47.10 -17.37
C PHE A 147 -1.73 46.62 -17.20
N TYR A 148 -1.54 45.53 -16.43
CA TYR A 148 -0.21 44.97 -16.17
C TYR A 148 -0.34 43.54 -15.66
N ASP A 149 0.71 42.75 -15.88
CA ASP A 149 0.80 41.34 -15.53
C ASP A 149 -0.49 40.58 -15.92
N GLU A 150 -1.14 39.89 -14.96
CA GLU A 150 -2.31 39.05 -15.20
C GLU A 150 -3.63 39.82 -15.38
N ASP A 151 -3.62 41.14 -15.16
CA ASP A 151 -4.77 42.00 -15.42
C ASP A 151 -4.82 42.46 -16.90
N ASP A 152 -3.75 42.19 -17.67
CA ASP A 152 -3.65 42.48 -19.10
C ASP A 152 -4.11 41.30 -19.98
N ASP A 153 -4.81 41.61 -21.07
CA ASP A 153 -5.28 40.64 -22.06
C ASP A 153 -4.20 40.25 -23.08
N ASP A 154 -3.11 41.01 -23.21
CA ASP A 154 -2.06 40.82 -24.22
C ASP A 154 -0.73 40.24 -23.69
N LEU A 155 -0.66 39.98 -22.37
CA LEU A 155 0.46 39.37 -21.65
C LEU A 155 1.15 38.22 -22.43
N ASP A 156 2.47 38.33 -22.61
CA ASP A 156 3.28 37.30 -23.23
C ASP A 156 3.27 36.01 -22.38
N PRO A 157 2.70 34.90 -22.86
CA PRO A 157 2.66 33.66 -22.09
C PRO A 157 4.05 33.07 -21.83
N THR A 158 5.09 33.53 -22.52
CA THR A 158 6.47 33.08 -22.31
C THR A 158 7.17 33.76 -21.13
N SER A 159 6.66 34.88 -20.62
CA SER A 159 7.15 35.50 -19.38
C SER A 159 6.56 34.88 -18.11
N LEU A 160 5.54 34.03 -18.24
CA LEU A 160 4.91 33.37 -17.09
C LEU A 160 5.87 32.40 -16.40
N THR A 161 5.87 32.44 -15.06
CA THR A 161 6.64 31.51 -14.23
C THR A 161 5.77 30.33 -13.80
N PRO A 162 6.26 29.08 -13.86
CA PRO A 162 5.55 27.95 -13.28
C PRO A 162 5.65 28.00 -11.75
N TYR A 163 4.48 27.89 -11.11
CA TYR A 163 4.36 27.69 -9.67
C TYR A 163 3.67 26.35 -9.43
N PHE A 164 4.32 25.49 -8.66
CA PHE A 164 3.89 24.12 -8.36
C PHE A 164 3.04 24.13 -7.11
N VAL A 165 1.96 23.34 -7.06
CA VAL A 165 1.17 23.19 -5.83
C VAL A 165 2.06 22.56 -4.75
N ASP A 166 1.86 22.98 -3.50
CA ASP A 166 2.57 22.50 -2.31
C ASP A 166 1.47 22.10 -1.31
N ASP A 167 0.95 20.88 -1.45
CA ASP A 167 -0.23 20.40 -0.72
C ASP A 167 0.09 20.05 0.75
N ASP A 168 1.32 19.63 1.04
CA ASP A 168 1.76 19.22 2.38
C ASP A 168 2.56 20.28 3.18
N LEU A 169 2.98 21.38 2.52
CA LEU A 169 3.61 22.56 3.09
C LEU A 169 5.07 22.35 3.54
N ASP A 170 5.82 21.52 2.83
CA ASP A 170 7.23 21.26 3.10
C ASP A 170 8.20 22.23 2.36
N GLY A 171 7.68 22.93 1.35
CA GLY A 171 8.41 23.91 0.53
C GLY A 171 8.85 23.43 -0.85
N TYR A 172 8.56 22.17 -1.21
CA TYR A 172 8.64 21.61 -2.55
C TYR A 172 7.23 21.39 -3.08
N GLY A 173 7.11 21.21 -4.39
CA GLY A 173 5.81 21.12 -5.03
C GLY A 173 5.76 20.04 -6.09
N ASP A 174 4.55 19.57 -6.38
CA ASP A 174 4.28 18.54 -7.40
C ASP A 174 4.79 18.98 -8.79
N ARG A 175 5.80 18.28 -9.31
CA ARG A 175 6.41 18.53 -10.63
C ARG A 175 5.43 18.55 -11.80
N ASP A 176 4.36 17.76 -11.72
CA ASP A 176 3.41 17.55 -12.80
C ASP A 176 2.17 18.46 -12.67
N THR A 177 1.98 19.11 -11.51
CA THR A 177 0.83 19.98 -11.21
C THR A 177 1.27 21.42 -10.96
N PHE A 178 1.29 22.24 -12.01
CA PHE A 178 1.68 23.65 -11.92
C PHE A 178 0.70 24.63 -12.59
N LEU A 179 0.76 25.88 -12.13
CA LEU A 179 0.10 27.03 -12.72
C LEU A 179 1.14 28.00 -13.28
N LEU A 180 0.92 28.51 -14.49
CA LEU A 180 1.69 29.61 -15.06
C LEU A 180 1.08 30.94 -14.60
N ARG A 181 1.83 31.76 -13.86
CA ARG A 181 1.44 33.08 -13.35
C ARG A 181 2.63 34.04 -13.31
N CYS A 182 2.39 35.34 -13.19
CA CYS A 182 3.45 36.31 -12.92
C CYS A 182 3.78 36.36 -11.42
N ARG A 183 2.77 36.18 -10.56
CA ARG A 183 2.94 36.21 -9.10
C ARG A 183 2.65 34.88 -8.45
N LEU A 184 3.44 34.55 -7.42
CA LEU A 184 3.32 33.35 -6.60
C LEU A 184 1.90 33.22 -6.02
N PRO A 185 1.10 32.23 -6.45
CA PRO A 185 -0.19 31.95 -5.85
C PRO A 185 -0.04 31.40 -4.43
N ARG A 186 -1.08 31.52 -3.62
CA ARG A 186 -1.08 30.94 -2.26
C ARG A 186 -1.10 29.41 -2.35
N GLY A 187 -0.27 28.74 -1.54
CA GLY A 187 -0.17 27.27 -1.48
C GLY A 187 0.54 26.70 -2.71
N HIS A 188 1.46 27.46 -3.27
CA HIS A 188 2.33 27.03 -4.36
C HIS A 188 3.77 27.45 -4.03
N VAL A 189 4.73 26.83 -4.69
CA VAL A 189 6.17 27.10 -4.59
C VAL A 189 6.82 27.19 -5.97
N LEU A 190 8.08 27.63 -6.01
CA LEU A 190 8.87 27.69 -7.24
C LEU A 190 9.57 26.38 -7.57
N ASP A 191 9.80 25.55 -6.56
CA ASP A 191 10.55 24.31 -6.70
C ASP A 191 9.59 23.13 -6.88
N GLY A 192 9.47 22.64 -8.11
CA GLY A 192 8.59 21.54 -8.48
C GLY A 192 9.28 20.18 -8.43
N SER A 193 10.10 19.94 -7.41
CA SER A 193 10.94 18.74 -7.34
C SER A 193 10.38 17.68 -6.38
N ASP A 194 9.15 17.84 -5.91
CA ASP A 194 8.50 16.87 -5.04
C ASP A 194 7.95 15.67 -5.85
N CYS A 195 8.24 14.47 -5.36
CA CYS A 195 7.79 13.21 -5.92
C CYS A 195 6.54 12.63 -5.23
N ASP A 196 6.16 13.10 -4.04
CA ASP A 196 4.89 12.82 -3.34
C ASP A 196 4.42 14.03 -2.51
N ASP A 197 3.87 15.03 -3.19
CA ASP A 197 3.37 16.34 -2.65
C ASP A 197 2.26 16.25 -1.58
N ALA A 198 1.88 15.02 -1.18
CA ALA A 198 0.92 14.76 -0.12
C ALA A 198 1.57 14.30 1.19
N ASP A 199 2.89 14.06 1.20
CA ASP A 199 3.64 13.51 2.32
C ASP A 199 4.90 14.36 2.61
N PRO A 200 4.89 15.21 3.65
CA PRO A 200 5.96 16.19 3.87
C PRO A 200 7.28 15.55 4.30
N ASP A 201 7.31 14.24 4.53
CA ASP A 201 8.53 13.47 4.80
C ASP A 201 9.19 12.94 3.50
N VAL A 202 8.52 13.02 2.34
CA VAL A 202 9.03 12.65 1.01
C VAL A 202 9.34 13.91 0.21
N ARG A 203 10.62 14.25 0.08
CA ARG A 203 11.04 15.51 -0.56
C ARG A 203 12.53 15.54 -0.88
N PRO A 204 12.97 16.41 -1.80
CA PRO A 204 14.39 16.62 -2.09
C PRO A 204 15.30 16.73 -0.86
N GLY A 205 16.20 15.77 -0.72
CA GLY A 205 17.18 15.70 0.37
C GLY A 205 16.61 15.28 1.73
N ALA A 206 15.46 14.61 1.75
CA ALA A 206 15.05 13.79 2.88
C ALA A 206 16.05 12.64 3.13
N THR A 207 15.82 11.87 4.19
CA THR A 207 16.63 10.67 4.46
C THR A 207 15.88 9.49 3.90
N GLU A 208 16.50 8.75 2.99
CA GLU A 208 15.93 7.52 2.45
C GLU A 208 15.79 6.43 3.51
N LEU A 209 14.63 5.78 3.57
CA LEU A 209 14.31 4.73 4.52
C LEU A 209 14.00 3.43 3.78
N CYS A 210 14.17 2.28 4.44
CA CYS A 210 13.72 0.98 3.91
C CYS A 210 12.19 0.84 3.95
N ASN A 211 11.48 1.57 3.09
CA ASN A 211 10.02 1.60 3.04
C ASN A 211 9.45 1.32 1.62
N GLY A 212 10.32 1.14 0.62
CA GLY A 212 9.95 0.89 -0.77
C GLY A 212 9.46 2.13 -1.54
N ARG A 213 9.82 3.33 -1.08
CA ARG A 213 9.53 4.63 -1.71
C ARG A 213 10.85 5.39 -1.87
N ASP A 214 10.91 6.23 -2.88
CA ASP A 214 11.96 7.24 -3.05
C ASP A 214 11.58 8.41 -2.13
N ASP A 215 12.17 8.48 -0.94
CA ASP A 215 11.85 9.50 0.07
C ASP A 215 12.58 10.81 -0.23
N ASP A 216 13.73 10.79 -0.92
CA ASP A 216 14.55 11.98 -1.17
C ASP A 216 14.44 12.55 -2.60
N CYS A 217 13.58 11.95 -3.42
CA CYS A 217 13.21 12.32 -4.78
C CYS A 217 14.39 12.38 -5.76
N ASP A 218 15.34 11.44 -5.65
CA ASP A 218 16.53 11.36 -6.51
C ASP A 218 16.47 10.26 -7.60
N ASP A 219 15.30 9.61 -7.75
CA ASP A 219 15.01 8.46 -8.62
C ASP A 219 15.70 7.15 -8.19
N LEU A 220 16.28 7.07 -6.99
CA LEU A 220 16.76 5.84 -6.35
C LEU A 220 15.80 5.41 -5.24
N THR A 221 15.85 4.12 -4.86
CA THR A 221 14.95 3.59 -3.83
C THR A 221 15.64 2.51 -3.02
N ASP A 222 15.47 2.56 -1.69
CA ASP A 222 15.93 1.55 -0.75
C ASP A 222 17.42 1.17 -0.98
N ASP A 223 17.69 -0.10 -1.31
CA ASP A 223 19.02 -0.70 -1.49
C ASP A 223 19.80 -0.12 -2.70
N GLU A 224 19.13 0.65 -3.56
CA GLU A 224 19.71 1.28 -4.74
C GLU A 224 20.18 2.72 -4.47
N ASP A 225 19.81 3.29 -3.33
CA ASP A 225 20.20 4.63 -2.88
C ASP A 225 21.40 4.59 -1.90
N ASP A 226 22.38 5.44 -2.17
CA ASP A 226 23.56 5.65 -1.31
C ASP A 226 23.24 6.49 -0.05
N SER A 227 22.10 7.19 -0.02
CA SER A 227 21.64 8.04 1.10
C SER A 227 20.91 7.24 2.20
N LEU A 228 20.55 5.99 1.92
CA LEU A 228 19.78 5.07 2.76
C LEU A 228 20.21 5.05 4.25
N ASP A 229 19.25 5.29 5.14
CA ASP A 229 19.41 5.04 6.58
C ASP A 229 19.34 3.54 6.89
N LEU A 230 20.53 2.93 6.95
CA LEU A 230 20.73 1.54 7.33
C LEU A 230 20.20 1.15 8.71
N LEU A 231 19.80 2.10 9.58
CA LEU A 231 19.10 1.78 10.83
C LEU A 231 17.68 1.24 10.60
N THR A 232 17.10 1.51 9.43
CA THR A 232 15.80 0.98 9.00
C THR A 232 15.91 -0.35 8.25
N ALA A 233 17.13 -0.76 7.88
CA ALA A 233 17.38 -2.00 7.16
C ALA A 233 17.26 -3.25 8.04
N THR A 234 16.93 -4.38 7.40
CA THR A 234 16.82 -5.68 8.08
C THR A 234 18.12 -6.46 7.92
N THR A 235 18.58 -7.08 9.01
CA THR A 235 19.67 -8.06 8.93
C THR A 235 19.09 -9.39 8.48
N TRP A 236 19.56 -9.88 7.35
CA TRP A 236 19.19 -11.16 6.76
C TRP A 236 20.32 -12.18 6.94
N TYR A 237 19.97 -13.42 7.26
CA TYR A 237 20.87 -14.54 7.55
C TYR A 237 20.80 -15.57 6.42
N GLN A 238 21.95 -16.08 5.97
CA GLN A 238 22.00 -17.00 4.85
C GLN A 238 21.35 -18.34 5.22
N ASP A 239 20.34 -18.74 4.48
CA ASP A 239 19.62 -20.01 4.63
C ASP A 239 20.08 -20.97 3.52
N ARG A 240 20.98 -21.88 3.86
CA ARG A 240 21.70 -22.69 2.88
C ARG A 240 20.96 -23.97 2.52
N ASP A 241 20.28 -24.60 3.47
CA ASP A 241 19.55 -25.85 3.30
C ASP A 241 18.02 -25.68 3.14
N ARG A 242 17.51 -24.47 3.39
CA ARG A 242 16.16 -24.00 3.07
C ARG A 242 15.08 -24.46 4.05
N ASP A 243 15.41 -24.51 5.33
CA ASP A 243 14.44 -24.83 6.38
C ASP A 243 13.74 -23.60 6.98
N GLY A 244 14.27 -22.40 6.72
CA GLY A 244 13.72 -21.13 7.21
C GLY A 244 14.54 -20.48 8.33
N HIS A 245 15.58 -21.14 8.81
CA HIS A 245 16.56 -20.63 9.76
C HIS A 245 17.86 -20.29 9.00
N GLY A 246 18.65 -19.33 9.50
CA GLY A 246 19.87 -18.92 8.81
C GLY A 246 21.08 -18.75 9.73
N ASP A 247 22.27 -18.84 9.13
CA ASP A 247 23.57 -18.69 9.80
C ASP A 247 23.74 -17.30 10.42
N ALA A 248 23.80 -17.22 11.76
CA ALA A 248 24.12 -16.00 12.51
C ALA A 248 25.43 -15.31 12.07
N SER A 249 26.36 -16.07 11.47
CA SER A 249 27.68 -15.60 11.03
C SER A 249 27.74 -15.19 9.56
N SER A 250 26.71 -15.49 8.77
CA SER A 250 26.61 -15.14 7.35
C SER A 250 25.45 -14.18 7.12
N THR A 251 25.71 -12.89 7.35
CA THR A 251 24.68 -11.84 7.33
C THR A 251 24.81 -10.89 6.14
N GLN A 252 23.69 -10.31 5.74
CA GLN A 252 23.58 -9.15 4.86
C GLN A 252 22.60 -8.14 5.47
N LEU A 253 22.90 -6.85 5.37
CA LEU A 253 22.01 -5.78 5.81
C LEU A 253 21.42 -5.13 4.56
N THR A 254 20.13 -5.35 4.30
CA THR A 254 19.41 -4.85 3.12
C THR A 254 17.94 -4.58 3.46
N CYS A 255 17.28 -3.71 2.70
CA CYS A 255 15.84 -3.45 2.81
C CYS A 255 15.04 -4.67 2.32
N VAL A 256 15.38 -5.18 1.14
CA VAL A 256 14.71 -6.33 0.55
C VAL A 256 15.45 -7.62 0.88
N ARG A 257 14.69 -8.69 1.16
CA ARG A 257 15.24 -10.03 1.41
C ARG A 257 16.07 -10.53 0.23
N PRO A 258 17.39 -10.77 0.40
CA PRO A 258 18.19 -11.40 -0.63
C PRO A 258 17.75 -12.84 -0.91
N GLN A 259 18.05 -13.36 -2.11
CA GLN A 259 17.76 -14.77 -2.41
C GLN A 259 18.59 -15.69 -1.51
N ARG A 260 17.94 -16.70 -0.90
CA ARG A 260 18.54 -17.66 0.05
C ARG A 260 18.96 -17.03 1.38
N TYR A 261 18.23 -16.03 1.83
CA TYR A 261 18.37 -15.46 3.16
C TYR A 261 17.01 -15.40 3.86
N VAL A 262 17.01 -15.42 5.19
CA VAL A 262 15.86 -15.37 6.09
C VAL A 262 16.11 -14.37 7.22
N ALA A 263 15.06 -13.98 7.96
CA ALA A 263 15.17 -12.99 9.03
C ALA A 263 15.63 -13.58 10.37
N ASP A 264 15.47 -14.90 10.53
CA ASP A 264 15.85 -15.62 11.74
C ASP A 264 17.28 -16.18 11.60
N GLY A 265 18.14 -15.80 12.54
CA GLY A 265 19.57 -16.09 12.53
C GLY A 265 19.97 -17.15 13.54
N ASP A 266 19.14 -18.17 13.72
CA ASP A 266 19.24 -19.18 14.76
C ASP A 266 19.65 -20.57 14.26
N ASP A 267 19.94 -20.72 12.96
CA ASP A 267 20.39 -22.01 12.40
C ASP A 267 21.76 -22.39 12.93
N CYS A 268 21.82 -23.63 13.38
CA CYS A 268 22.95 -24.19 14.07
C CYS A 268 23.71 -25.21 13.19
N ASP A 269 23.07 -25.83 12.18
CA ASP A 269 23.74 -26.51 11.06
C ASP A 269 23.11 -26.21 9.70
N ASP A 270 23.69 -25.22 8.99
CA ASP A 270 23.36 -24.77 7.62
C ASP A 270 23.46 -25.83 6.50
N ARG A 271 23.57 -27.11 6.82
CA ARG A 271 23.65 -28.21 5.86
C ARG A 271 22.56 -29.25 6.06
N ASP A 272 21.83 -29.20 7.16
CA ASP A 272 20.80 -30.18 7.49
C ASP A 272 19.50 -29.46 7.90
N PRO A 273 18.47 -29.47 7.03
CA PRO A 273 17.21 -28.75 7.26
C PRO A 273 16.33 -29.34 8.38
N GLN A 274 16.85 -30.32 9.12
CA GLN A 274 16.23 -30.90 10.32
C GLN A 274 16.89 -30.43 11.62
N VAL A 275 18.00 -29.68 11.56
CA VAL A 275 18.85 -29.36 12.70
C VAL A 275 19.08 -27.85 12.79
N PHE A 276 18.06 -27.12 13.26
CA PHE A 276 18.10 -25.67 13.41
C PHE A 276 18.37 -25.20 14.85
N GLU A 277 18.24 -26.06 15.87
CA GLU A 277 18.49 -25.68 17.27
C GLU A 277 19.54 -26.56 17.96
N GLU A 278 20.27 -25.99 18.91
CA GLU A 278 21.21 -26.76 19.73
C GLU A 278 20.44 -27.63 20.73
N VAL A 279 20.63 -28.94 20.65
CA VAL A 279 20.02 -29.90 21.58
C VAL A 279 21.04 -30.40 22.60
N VAL A 280 20.55 -30.77 23.78
CA VAL A 280 21.36 -31.38 24.84
C VAL A 280 21.44 -32.88 24.60
N TRP A 281 22.65 -33.40 24.42
CA TRP A 281 22.89 -34.80 24.14
C TRP A 281 23.13 -35.61 25.41
N ARG A 282 22.55 -36.81 25.47
CA ARG A 282 22.71 -37.79 26.54
C ARG A 282 23.38 -39.04 25.99
N GLN A 283 24.28 -39.64 26.76
CA GLN A 283 24.93 -40.88 26.34
C GLN A 283 23.92 -42.02 26.45
N ASP A 284 23.80 -42.83 25.39
CA ASP A 284 23.01 -44.07 25.32
C ASP A 284 24.00 -45.25 25.40
N HIS A 285 24.01 -45.97 26.51
CA HIS A 285 24.99 -47.00 26.81
C HIS A 285 24.55 -48.40 26.35
N ASP A 286 23.26 -48.70 26.35
CA ASP A 286 22.72 -50.01 26.02
C ASP A 286 22.09 -50.10 24.61
N GLY A 287 21.91 -48.95 23.94
CA GLY A 287 21.52 -48.82 22.55
C GLY A 287 20.02 -48.87 22.31
N ASP A 288 19.20 -48.52 23.29
CA ASP A 288 17.73 -48.53 23.19
C ASP A 288 17.14 -47.22 22.62
N GLY A 289 17.97 -46.19 22.45
CA GLY A 289 17.57 -44.88 21.94
C GLY A 289 17.26 -43.84 23.02
N TRP A 290 17.33 -44.20 24.29
CA TRP A 290 17.24 -43.32 25.44
C TRP A 290 18.60 -43.19 26.10
N GLY A 291 18.85 -42.07 26.78
CA GLY A 291 20.17 -41.81 27.33
C GLY A 291 20.09 -41.08 28.67
N SER A 292 21.15 -41.23 29.46
CA SER A 292 21.24 -40.64 30.79
C SER A 292 22.47 -39.73 30.95
N ALA A 293 22.98 -39.57 32.17
CA ALA A 293 24.24 -38.88 32.40
C ALA A 293 25.43 -39.82 32.08
N PRO A 294 26.51 -39.35 31.42
CA PRO A 294 26.92 -37.97 31.27
C PRO A 294 26.14 -37.18 30.21
N ILE A 295 25.95 -35.89 30.48
CA ILE A 295 25.28 -34.95 29.58
C ILE A 295 26.36 -34.14 28.85
N ALA A 296 26.28 -34.04 27.52
CA ALA A 296 27.08 -33.09 26.75
C ALA A 296 26.36 -31.73 26.71
N GLY A 297 27.13 -30.64 26.65
CA GLY A 297 26.53 -29.31 26.47
C GLY A 297 25.69 -29.23 25.18
N PRO A 298 24.81 -28.23 25.05
CA PRO A 298 24.01 -28.05 23.84
C PRO A 298 24.91 -27.94 22.61
N SER A 299 24.58 -28.69 21.56
CA SER A 299 25.24 -28.65 20.26
C SER A 299 24.32 -29.17 19.16
N CYS A 300 24.58 -28.79 17.92
CA CYS A 300 23.80 -29.19 16.75
C CYS A 300 23.95 -30.67 16.41
N HIS A 301 25.11 -31.23 16.69
CA HIS A 301 25.41 -32.62 16.38
C HIS A 301 25.80 -33.39 17.62
N PRO A 302 25.47 -34.69 17.65
CA PRO A 302 25.93 -35.55 18.71
C PRO A 302 27.46 -35.67 18.67
N PRO A 303 28.12 -35.84 19.83
CA PRO A 303 29.56 -36.12 19.87
C PRO A 303 29.97 -37.33 19.00
N ASP A 304 29.15 -38.39 19.02
CA ASP A 304 29.22 -39.56 18.14
C ASP A 304 27.88 -40.34 18.18
N SER A 305 27.79 -41.51 17.55
CA SER A 305 26.54 -42.27 17.42
C SER A 305 26.02 -42.93 18.71
N THR A 306 26.72 -42.82 19.85
CA THR A 306 26.25 -43.34 21.15
C THR A 306 25.57 -42.26 21.98
N TRP A 307 25.07 -41.22 21.34
CA TRP A 307 24.41 -40.09 22.00
C TRP A 307 23.07 -39.83 21.34
N VAL A 308 22.05 -39.61 22.17
CA VAL A 308 20.67 -39.38 21.77
C VAL A 308 20.18 -38.04 22.30
N ALA A 309 19.25 -37.42 21.57
CA ALA A 309 18.67 -36.13 21.90
C ALA A 309 17.25 -36.35 22.42
N GLU A 310 17.14 -36.66 23.72
CA GLU A 310 15.85 -36.94 24.37
C GLU A 310 15.59 -36.02 25.58
N PRO A 311 14.35 -35.52 25.74
CA PRO A 311 13.98 -34.63 26.83
C PRO A 311 13.96 -35.37 28.18
N ASP A 312 13.46 -36.61 28.18
CA ASP A 312 13.31 -37.44 29.36
C ASP A 312 14.52 -38.39 29.50
N PRO A 313 15.21 -38.38 30.65
CA PRO A 313 16.39 -39.21 30.84
C PRO A 313 16.00 -40.67 31.06
N ASP A 314 16.81 -41.57 30.50
CA ASP A 314 16.75 -42.99 30.83
C ASP A 314 17.04 -43.22 32.33
N CYS A 315 16.15 -43.93 33.01
CA CYS A 315 16.28 -44.28 34.42
C CYS A 315 17.23 -45.47 34.66
N ASN A 316 17.50 -46.31 33.65
CA ASN A 316 18.51 -47.37 33.71
C ASN A 316 19.21 -47.61 32.36
N ASP A 317 20.19 -46.74 32.09
CA ASP A 317 21.14 -46.72 30.97
C ASP A 317 22.14 -47.89 30.97
N ASN A 318 21.70 -49.09 31.33
CA ASN A 318 22.42 -50.36 31.18
C ASN A 318 21.46 -51.52 30.86
N ASP A 319 20.16 -51.26 30.71
CA ASP A 319 19.12 -52.24 30.40
C ASP A 319 18.12 -51.69 29.36
N VAL A 320 18.27 -52.17 28.13
CA VAL A 320 17.45 -51.86 26.94
C VAL A 320 15.92 -52.00 27.10
N ASN A 321 15.43 -52.54 28.21
CA ASN A 321 14.00 -52.73 28.48
C ASN A 321 13.45 -51.74 29.52
N ILE A 322 14.27 -50.86 30.08
CA ILE A 322 13.87 -49.89 31.10
C ILE A 322 14.17 -48.51 30.55
N HIS A 323 13.13 -47.82 30.09
CA HIS A 323 13.21 -46.50 29.48
C HIS A 323 11.83 -45.83 29.48
N PRO A 324 11.70 -44.51 29.31
CA PRO A 324 10.45 -43.75 29.46
C PRO A 324 9.20 -44.16 28.64
N THR A 325 9.33 -45.16 27.76
CA THR A 325 8.24 -45.69 26.92
C THR A 325 8.12 -47.21 26.99
N ALA A 326 8.92 -47.86 27.84
CA ALA A 326 8.81 -49.29 28.07
C ALA A 326 7.48 -49.58 28.79
N PRO A 327 6.76 -50.66 28.46
CA PRO A 327 5.56 -51.02 29.19
C PRO A 327 5.90 -51.65 30.54
N ASP A 328 5.23 -51.22 31.61
CA ASP A 328 5.35 -51.88 32.92
C ASP A 328 4.75 -53.29 32.94
N GLU A 329 5.46 -54.21 33.61
CA GLU A 329 4.91 -55.49 34.05
C GLU A 329 4.44 -55.39 35.51
N CYS A 330 3.13 -55.32 35.68
CA CYS A 330 2.55 -55.17 37.02
C CYS A 330 2.98 -56.21 38.06
N ASP A 331 3.23 -55.73 39.29
CA ASP A 331 3.62 -56.48 40.50
C ASP A 331 5.04 -57.08 40.48
N ASP A 332 5.92 -56.65 39.57
CA ASP A 332 7.31 -57.11 39.51
C ASP A 332 8.32 -56.18 40.24
N LEU A 333 7.84 -55.01 40.68
CA LEU A 333 8.57 -53.94 41.37
C LEU A 333 9.62 -53.23 40.50
N ILE A 334 9.51 -53.34 39.18
CA ILE A 334 10.37 -52.70 38.19
C ILE A 334 9.56 -51.63 37.47
N ASP A 335 9.84 -50.39 37.85
CA ASP A 335 9.44 -49.19 37.10
C ASP A 335 10.20 -49.20 35.76
N SER A 336 9.52 -49.70 34.71
CA SER A 336 10.11 -49.87 33.38
C SER A 336 9.98 -48.58 32.58
N ASP A 337 8.90 -47.81 32.80
CA ASP A 337 8.56 -46.59 32.07
C ASP A 337 9.07 -45.30 32.74
N CYS A 338 9.84 -45.43 33.81
CA CYS A 338 10.47 -44.34 34.55
C CYS A 338 9.48 -43.32 35.15
N ASP A 339 8.20 -43.65 35.32
CA ASP A 339 7.17 -42.75 35.86
C ASP A 339 7.15 -42.71 37.41
N GLY A 340 7.89 -43.63 38.05
CA GLY A 340 8.03 -43.74 39.50
C GLY A 340 7.02 -44.68 40.16
N GLU A 341 6.18 -45.36 39.39
CA GLU A 341 5.23 -46.39 39.83
C GLU A 341 5.56 -47.75 39.15
N ASP A 342 5.03 -48.84 39.71
CA ASP A 342 5.21 -50.22 39.20
C ASP A 342 4.07 -50.65 38.24
N CYS A 343 3.01 -49.83 38.19
CA CYS A 343 1.79 -50.06 37.44
C CYS A 343 1.03 -48.75 37.28
N ASN A 344 0.66 -48.41 36.05
CA ASN A 344 -0.38 -47.43 35.81
C ASN A 344 -1.77 -48.11 35.81
N PRO A 345 -2.64 -47.91 36.82
CA PRO A 345 -3.91 -48.64 36.93
C PRO A 345 -4.96 -48.25 35.87
N CYS A 346 -4.67 -47.27 35.01
CA CYS A 346 -5.58 -46.74 34.01
C CYS A 346 -4.83 -46.01 32.88
N VAL A 347 -4.74 -46.63 31.70
CA VAL A 347 -4.17 -45.97 30.50
C VAL A 347 -5.14 -44.94 29.92
N GLU A 348 -4.64 -43.77 29.51
CA GLU A 348 -5.44 -42.76 28.82
C GLU A 348 -5.92 -43.27 27.46
N VAL A 349 -7.21 -43.17 27.18
CA VAL A 349 -7.76 -43.44 25.85
C VAL A 349 -7.86 -42.16 25.03
N VAL A 350 -7.15 -42.12 23.91
CA VAL A 350 -7.18 -41.00 22.97
C VAL A 350 -8.11 -41.34 21.81
N ILE A 351 -9.23 -40.63 21.72
CA ILE A 351 -10.27 -40.86 20.72
C ILE A 351 -10.02 -39.93 19.53
N GLY A 352 -9.54 -40.49 18.43
CA GLY A 352 -9.39 -39.80 17.15
C GLY A 352 -10.75 -39.61 16.47
N VAL A 353 -11.30 -38.41 16.55
CA VAL A 353 -12.61 -38.07 15.98
C VAL A 353 -12.43 -37.72 14.52
N LEU A 354 -12.98 -38.56 13.63
CA LEU A 354 -12.91 -38.29 12.20
C LEU A 354 -14.03 -37.31 11.78
N PRO A 355 -13.78 -36.44 10.78
CA PRO A 355 -14.67 -35.34 10.39
C PRO A 355 -15.98 -35.84 9.79
N ALA A 356 -17.06 -35.09 10.08
CA ALA A 356 -18.38 -35.23 9.43
C ALA A 356 -18.52 -34.28 8.22
N ASN A 357 -19.38 -34.62 7.24
CA ASN A 357 -19.63 -33.83 6.02
C ASN A 357 -20.26 -32.43 6.24
N ASN A 358 -20.46 -31.99 7.49
CA ASN A 358 -20.97 -30.65 7.82
C ASN A 358 -19.92 -29.84 8.60
N PRO A 359 -19.35 -28.76 8.00
CA PRO A 359 -18.37 -27.92 8.68
C PRO A 359 -18.96 -27.03 9.80
N ALA A 360 -20.29 -27.02 10.00
CA ALA A 360 -20.96 -26.12 10.96
C ALA A 360 -21.17 -26.70 12.37
N THR A 361 -20.84 -27.96 12.61
CA THR A 361 -20.83 -28.55 13.96
C THR A 361 -19.46 -29.16 14.18
N SER A 362 -18.63 -28.53 15.00
CA SER A 362 -17.39 -29.17 15.43
C SER A 362 -17.78 -30.46 16.17
N ALA A 363 -17.37 -31.61 15.63
CA ALA A 363 -17.62 -32.90 16.27
C ALA A 363 -17.08 -32.89 17.71
N ILE A 364 -15.99 -32.13 17.95
CA ILE A 364 -15.39 -31.92 19.26
C ILE A 364 -16.37 -31.39 20.32
N ALA A 365 -17.34 -30.54 19.97
CA ALA A 365 -18.25 -29.96 20.97
C ALA A 365 -19.19 -30.99 21.61
N VAL A 366 -19.55 -32.06 20.89
CA VAL A 366 -20.30 -33.20 21.46
C VAL A 366 -19.39 -34.06 22.32
N TRP A 367 -18.14 -34.25 21.90
CA TRP A 367 -17.15 -34.97 22.67
C TRP A 367 -16.75 -34.23 23.96
N ASP A 368 -16.67 -32.90 23.95
CA ASP A 368 -16.41 -32.07 25.13
C ASP A 368 -17.54 -32.21 26.17
N ASP A 369 -18.79 -32.34 25.71
CA ASP A 369 -19.95 -32.57 26.58
C ASP A 369 -19.92 -33.98 27.17
N LEU A 370 -19.67 -35.00 26.35
CA LEU A 370 -19.54 -36.39 26.81
C LEU A 370 -18.37 -36.57 27.79
N GLN A 371 -17.21 -35.97 27.49
CA GLN A 371 -16.01 -36.02 28.34
C GLN A 371 -16.26 -35.44 29.74
N ARG A 372 -17.04 -34.35 29.84
CA ARG A 372 -17.40 -33.74 31.12
C ARG A 372 -18.04 -34.74 32.07
N ASP A 373 -18.83 -35.66 31.54
CA ASP A 373 -19.60 -36.62 32.31
C ASP A 373 -18.90 -37.98 32.42
N TRP A 374 -17.82 -38.25 31.68
CA TRP A 374 -17.07 -39.51 31.78
C TRP A 374 -16.47 -39.75 33.15
N ALA A 375 -15.99 -38.72 33.83
CA ALA A 375 -15.52 -38.83 35.20
C ALA A 375 -16.61 -39.30 36.20
N MET A 376 -17.89 -39.22 35.83
CA MET A 376 -18.98 -39.77 36.66
C MET A 376 -19.19 -41.28 36.48
N TYR A 377 -18.67 -41.88 35.40
CA TYR A 377 -18.97 -43.26 34.98
C TYR A 377 -17.74 -44.13 34.69
N GLY A 378 -16.59 -43.51 34.44
CA GLY A 378 -15.30 -44.12 34.14
C GLY A 378 -14.23 -43.72 35.16
N ASP A 379 -13.27 -44.63 35.39
CA ASP A 379 -12.18 -44.44 36.36
C ASP A 379 -10.86 -44.05 35.66
N CYS A 380 -10.75 -44.25 34.35
CA CYS A 380 -9.58 -43.94 33.54
C CYS A 380 -9.79 -42.69 32.67
N PRO A 381 -8.75 -41.87 32.47
CA PRO A 381 -8.84 -40.67 31.64
C PRO A 381 -9.11 -41.03 30.17
N ALA A 382 -9.89 -40.19 29.49
CA ALA A 382 -10.09 -40.29 28.05
C ALA A 382 -10.27 -38.89 27.48
N ARG A 383 -9.64 -38.62 26.34
CA ARG A 383 -9.70 -37.34 25.63
C ARG A 383 -9.98 -37.55 24.16
N ALA A 384 -10.67 -36.62 23.52
CA ALA A 384 -10.88 -36.63 22.08
C ALA A 384 -9.93 -35.68 21.35
N VAL A 385 -9.52 -36.06 20.15
CA VAL A 385 -8.70 -35.26 19.24
C VAL A 385 -9.41 -35.15 17.90
N ASP A 386 -9.51 -33.93 17.36
CA ASP A 386 -10.12 -33.67 16.05
C ASP A 386 -9.13 -34.00 14.92
N ILE A 387 -9.37 -35.08 14.16
CA ILE A 387 -8.50 -35.52 13.05
C ILE A 387 -9.06 -35.00 11.74
N ARG A 388 -8.75 -33.75 11.39
CA ARG A 388 -9.33 -33.10 10.19
C ARG A 388 -8.86 -33.69 8.86
N THR A 389 -7.66 -34.24 8.84
CA THR A 389 -7.05 -34.85 7.65
C THR A 389 -6.93 -36.35 7.89
N ILE A 390 -7.61 -37.16 7.07
CA ILE A 390 -7.61 -38.62 7.19
C ILE A 390 -6.54 -39.20 6.28
N ASP A 391 -5.32 -39.22 6.80
CA ASP A 391 -4.18 -39.97 6.28
C ASP A 391 -3.44 -40.66 7.44
N LEU A 392 -2.66 -41.70 7.12
CA LEU A 392 -1.99 -42.51 8.14
C LEU A 392 -1.03 -41.68 9.03
N PRO A 393 -0.14 -40.82 8.48
CA PRO A 393 0.74 -40.00 9.31
C PRO A 393 0.00 -39.10 10.29
N THR A 394 -1.08 -38.44 9.87
CA THR A 394 -1.87 -37.56 10.74
C THR A 394 -2.54 -38.35 11.86
N MET A 395 -3.08 -39.53 11.57
CA MET A 395 -3.70 -40.39 12.58
C MET A 395 -2.67 -40.93 13.58
N LEU A 396 -1.49 -41.34 13.13
CA LEU A 396 -0.40 -41.77 14.02
C LEU A 396 0.08 -40.62 14.92
N ASN A 397 0.34 -39.44 14.34
CA ASN A 397 0.81 -38.27 15.08
C ASN A 397 -0.23 -37.72 16.07
N SER A 398 -1.52 -38.05 15.88
CA SER A 398 -2.57 -37.65 16.83
C SER A 398 -2.49 -38.37 18.18
N GLY A 399 -1.77 -39.50 18.24
CA GLY A 399 -1.71 -40.38 19.41
C GLY A 399 -3.03 -41.13 19.67
N ALA A 400 -3.95 -41.16 18.70
CA ALA A 400 -5.23 -41.87 18.85
C ALA A 400 -5.01 -43.35 19.14
N THR A 401 -5.73 -43.91 20.11
CA THR A 401 -5.79 -45.36 20.40
C THR A 401 -7.09 -45.99 19.88
N VAL A 402 -8.06 -45.16 19.52
CA VAL A 402 -9.30 -45.57 18.84
C VAL A 402 -9.75 -44.46 17.89
N LEU A 403 -10.13 -44.84 16.67
CA LEU A 403 -10.77 -43.93 15.72
C LEU A 403 -12.29 -44.03 15.85
N TRP A 404 -12.98 -42.90 15.91
CA TRP A 404 -14.44 -42.85 16.01
C TRP A 404 -15.06 -41.99 14.91
N SER A 405 -16.03 -42.55 14.16
CA SER A 405 -16.74 -41.82 13.12
C SER A 405 -18.16 -42.31 12.77
N PRO A 406 -19.06 -41.41 12.34
CA PRO A 406 -19.06 -39.98 12.58
C PRO A 406 -19.26 -39.69 14.08
N ASN A 407 -19.36 -38.40 14.43
CA ASN A 407 -19.89 -37.93 15.72
C ASN A 407 -21.06 -38.84 16.17
N PRO A 408 -21.18 -39.25 17.46
CA PRO A 408 -22.29 -40.06 17.98
C PRO A 408 -23.71 -39.57 17.62
N ALA A 409 -23.88 -38.35 17.10
CA ALA A 409 -25.13 -37.81 16.58
C ALA A 409 -25.10 -37.27 15.11
N GLY A 410 -24.04 -37.54 14.34
CA GLY A 410 -23.81 -36.92 13.02
C GLY A 410 -24.33 -37.74 11.82
N PRO A 411 -24.70 -37.09 10.68
CA PRO A 411 -25.01 -37.83 9.46
C PRO A 411 -23.75 -38.57 8.94
N GLY A 412 -23.96 -39.65 8.19
CA GLY A 412 -22.88 -40.43 7.59
C GLY A 412 -21.89 -39.58 6.78
N VAL A 413 -20.69 -40.11 6.56
CA VAL A 413 -19.63 -39.50 5.76
C VAL A 413 -19.39 -40.35 4.52
N ARG A 414 -18.71 -39.82 3.51
CA ARG A 414 -18.26 -40.65 2.41
C ARG A 414 -16.76 -40.54 2.33
N TYR A 415 -16.08 -41.49 2.96
CA TYR A 415 -14.63 -41.58 2.81
C TYR A 415 -14.25 -41.93 1.37
N SER A 416 -13.26 -41.21 0.85
CA SER A 416 -12.60 -41.57 -0.40
C SER A 416 -11.82 -42.88 -0.21
N ALA A 417 -11.48 -43.55 -1.31
CA ALA A 417 -10.70 -44.79 -1.27
C ALA A 417 -9.39 -44.63 -0.48
N ALA A 418 -8.69 -43.50 -0.66
CA ALA A 418 -7.46 -43.20 0.06
C ALA A 418 -7.69 -43.07 1.58
N GLN A 419 -8.81 -42.47 1.99
CA GLN A 419 -9.15 -42.31 3.40
C GLN A 419 -9.56 -43.65 4.02
N THR A 420 -10.32 -44.49 3.31
CA THR A 420 -10.64 -45.85 3.78
C THR A 420 -9.40 -46.73 3.87
N ASP A 421 -8.46 -46.60 2.93
CA ASP A 421 -7.18 -47.31 2.95
C ASP A 421 -6.32 -46.84 4.14
N ALA A 422 -6.32 -45.54 4.44
CA ALA A 422 -5.63 -45.00 5.61
C ALA A 422 -6.23 -45.49 6.93
N ILE A 423 -7.56 -45.46 7.09
CA ILE A 423 -8.26 -45.98 8.27
C ILE A 423 -7.93 -47.46 8.45
N ARG A 424 -7.97 -48.23 7.36
CA ARG A 424 -7.62 -49.64 7.38
C ARG A 424 -6.16 -49.87 7.80
N ALA A 425 -5.23 -49.13 7.20
CA ALA A 425 -3.81 -49.22 7.54
C ALA A 425 -3.55 -48.90 9.02
N PHE A 426 -4.28 -47.94 9.59
CA PHE A 426 -4.20 -47.62 11.01
C PHE A 426 -4.67 -48.80 11.88
N VAL A 427 -5.88 -49.30 11.62
CA VAL A 427 -6.53 -50.33 12.44
C VAL A 427 -5.84 -51.71 12.30
N GLU A 428 -5.63 -52.16 11.06
CA GLU A 428 -4.97 -53.44 10.78
C GLU A 428 -3.47 -53.40 11.09
N GLY A 429 -2.86 -52.22 11.15
CA GLY A 429 -1.49 -52.00 11.59
C GLY A 429 -1.28 -52.13 13.11
N GLY A 430 -2.36 -52.31 13.89
CA GLY A 430 -2.30 -52.44 15.34
C GLY A 430 -2.12 -51.11 16.08
N HIS A 431 -2.39 -49.98 15.42
CA HIS A 431 -2.25 -48.65 16.02
C HIS A 431 -3.46 -48.22 16.86
N GLY A 432 -4.58 -48.95 16.74
CA GLY A 432 -5.78 -48.70 17.54
C GLY A 432 -7.03 -49.37 16.99
N GLY A 433 -8.13 -49.21 17.72
CA GLY A 433 -9.43 -49.73 17.32
C GLY A 433 -10.24 -48.80 16.43
N LEU A 434 -11.45 -49.25 16.10
CA LEU A 434 -12.40 -48.50 15.30
C LEU A 434 -13.78 -48.50 15.98
N VAL A 435 -14.48 -47.38 15.94
CA VAL A 435 -15.89 -47.23 16.32
C VAL A 435 -16.62 -46.51 15.20
N MET A 436 -17.66 -47.13 14.64
CA MET A 436 -18.40 -46.62 13.50
C MET A 436 -19.89 -46.53 13.80
N THR A 437 -20.49 -45.41 13.44
CA THR A 437 -21.94 -45.22 13.43
C THR A 437 -22.43 -45.01 11.99
N TYR A 438 -23.70 -45.28 11.70
CA TYR A 438 -24.37 -44.84 10.46
C TYR A 438 -23.62 -45.09 9.12
N LEU A 439 -23.23 -46.34 8.82
CA LEU A 439 -22.35 -46.68 7.68
C LEU A 439 -22.92 -46.35 6.27
N ILE A 440 -24.24 -46.16 6.11
CA ILE A 440 -24.91 -45.89 4.81
C ILE A 440 -26.14 -45.01 5.04
N ASP A 441 -26.29 -43.88 4.32
CA ASP A 441 -27.44 -42.96 4.40
C ASP A 441 -28.22 -42.80 3.06
N TYR A 442 -29.45 -42.27 3.15
CA TYR A 442 -30.41 -42.02 2.06
C TYR A 442 -29.91 -41.05 0.98
N SER A 443 -28.86 -40.27 1.24
CA SER A 443 -28.51 -39.07 0.46
C SER A 443 -27.24 -39.17 -0.39
N ALA A 444 -26.72 -40.39 -0.62
CA ALA A 444 -25.53 -40.75 -1.44
C ALA A 444 -24.19 -40.93 -0.69
N THR A 445 -24.29 -41.32 0.58
CA THR A 445 -23.18 -41.44 1.52
C THR A 445 -22.97 -42.92 1.90
N ASP A 446 -21.76 -43.45 1.73
CA ASP A 446 -21.43 -44.88 1.85
C ASP A 446 -20.04 -45.09 2.47
N ASP A 447 -20.01 -45.35 3.78
CA ASP A 447 -18.83 -45.72 4.57
C ASP A 447 -18.74 -47.24 4.80
N SER A 448 -19.59 -48.03 4.14
CA SER A 448 -19.59 -49.48 4.30
C SER A 448 -18.31 -50.18 3.80
N ALA A 449 -17.40 -49.43 3.17
CA ALA A 449 -16.07 -49.90 2.79
C ALA A 449 -15.18 -50.31 3.97
N VAL A 450 -15.51 -49.88 5.19
CA VAL A 450 -14.84 -50.30 6.45
C VAL A 450 -15.75 -51.15 7.34
N ALA A 451 -16.91 -51.62 6.85
CA ALA A 451 -17.87 -52.40 7.65
C ALA A 451 -17.28 -53.70 8.20
N ASP A 452 -16.37 -54.31 7.44
CA ASP A 452 -15.66 -55.53 7.81
C ASP A 452 -14.72 -55.32 9.00
N LEU A 453 -14.18 -54.10 9.18
CA LEU A 453 -13.40 -53.74 10.37
C LEU A 453 -14.25 -53.75 11.64
N MET A 454 -15.58 -53.83 11.52
CA MET A 454 -16.52 -53.83 12.64
C MET A 454 -17.28 -55.15 12.74
N GLY A 455 -16.81 -56.18 12.04
CA GLY A 455 -17.43 -57.48 12.06
C GLY A 455 -18.75 -57.55 11.29
N VAL A 456 -19.04 -56.60 10.40
CA VAL A 456 -20.28 -56.54 9.63
C VAL A 456 -19.99 -56.79 8.14
N ASP A 457 -20.68 -57.77 7.54
CA ASP A 457 -20.64 -57.98 6.10
C ASP A 457 -21.29 -56.79 5.38
N ARG A 458 -20.45 -56.04 4.66
CA ARG A 458 -20.85 -54.89 3.83
C ARG A 458 -22.06 -55.19 2.94
N THR A 459 -22.12 -56.39 2.34
CA THR A 459 -23.19 -56.75 1.39
C THR A 459 -24.54 -56.91 2.06
N ALA A 460 -24.52 -57.08 3.38
CA ALA A 460 -25.72 -57.23 4.17
C ALA A 460 -26.27 -55.88 4.66
N LEU A 461 -25.53 -54.76 4.58
CA LEU A 461 -26.06 -53.45 4.98
C LEU A 461 -27.15 -52.96 4.02
N SER A 462 -28.25 -52.44 4.58
CA SER A 462 -29.32 -51.79 3.82
C SER A 462 -29.13 -50.27 3.83
N PRO A 463 -29.38 -49.59 2.70
CA PRO A 463 -29.29 -48.13 2.61
C PRO A 463 -30.46 -47.40 3.30
N ASN A 464 -31.44 -48.15 3.83
CA ASN A 464 -32.57 -47.59 4.57
C ASN A 464 -32.40 -47.79 6.08
N TYR A 465 -32.68 -46.73 6.84
CA TYR A 465 -32.88 -46.80 8.29
C TYR A 465 -34.28 -47.29 8.63
N ILE A 466 -34.41 -47.96 9.77
CA ILE A 466 -35.71 -48.37 10.30
C ILE A 466 -35.94 -47.70 11.64
N SER A 467 -37.18 -47.28 11.90
CA SER A 467 -37.54 -46.86 13.24
C SER A 467 -37.61 -48.09 14.15
N CYS A 468 -36.82 -48.11 15.23
CA CYS A 468 -36.78 -49.11 16.28
C CYS A 468 -37.31 -48.58 17.61
N GLN A 469 -37.63 -49.45 18.56
CA GLN A 469 -37.95 -49.04 19.92
C GLN A 469 -36.71 -48.42 20.58
N THR A 470 -36.93 -47.39 21.39
CA THR A 470 -35.88 -46.73 22.19
C THR A 470 -35.55 -47.48 23.47
N THR A 471 -36.29 -48.52 23.82
CA THR A 471 -35.88 -49.45 24.88
C THR A 471 -34.88 -50.45 24.30
N VAL A 472 -33.73 -50.58 24.93
CA VAL A 472 -32.63 -51.46 24.52
C VAL A 472 -32.35 -52.48 25.61
N ASP A 473 -32.28 -53.75 25.20
CA ASP A 473 -31.88 -54.89 26.01
C ASP A 473 -30.39 -55.17 25.79
N VAL A 474 -29.65 -55.30 26.89
CA VAL A 474 -28.25 -55.73 26.90
C VAL A 474 -28.25 -57.26 26.85
N LEU A 475 -27.87 -57.81 25.71
CA LEU A 475 -27.84 -59.26 25.48
C LEU A 475 -26.62 -59.89 26.14
N GLU A 476 -25.49 -59.17 26.13
CA GLU A 476 -24.20 -59.64 26.64
C GLU A 476 -23.67 -58.72 27.75
N PRO A 477 -24.21 -58.81 28.98
CA PRO A 477 -23.86 -57.91 30.09
C PRO A 477 -22.43 -58.10 30.61
N SER A 478 -21.78 -59.22 30.27
CA SER A 478 -20.36 -59.47 30.57
C SER A 478 -19.42 -58.87 29.53
N HIS A 479 -19.93 -58.40 28.38
CA HIS A 479 -19.10 -57.75 27.38
C HIS A 479 -18.56 -56.41 27.95
N PRO A 480 -17.26 -56.08 27.81
CA PRO A 480 -16.70 -54.87 28.41
C PRO A 480 -17.43 -53.59 27.98
N ALA A 481 -17.86 -53.50 26.72
CA ALA A 481 -18.69 -52.39 26.21
C ALA A 481 -20.03 -52.20 26.95
N ALA A 482 -20.56 -53.23 27.63
CA ALA A 482 -21.81 -53.18 28.38
C ALA A 482 -21.63 -53.20 29.91
N PHE A 483 -20.38 -53.12 30.39
CA PHE A 483 -20.10 -53.25 31.82
C PHE A 483 -20.77 -52.15 32.66
N GLY A 484 -21.49 -52.55 33.70
CA GLY A 484 -22.20 -51.63 34.59
C GLY A 484 -23.42 -50.94 33.96
N VAL A 485 -23.80 -51.34 32.74
CA VAL A 485 -25.05 -50.92 32.08
C VAL A 485 -26.17 -51.87 32.53
N PRO A 486 -27.36 -51.37 32.90
CA PRO A 486 -28.47 -52.23 33.31
C PRO A 486 -28.94 -53.13 32.16
N ALA A 487 -29.51 -54.30 32.49
CA ALA A 487 -29.99 -55.28 31.53
C ALA A 487 -30.97 -54.71 30.48
N THR A 488 -31.72 -53.67 30.84
CA THR A 488 -32.58 -52.92 29.92
C THR A 488 -32.57 -51.44 30.31
N TYR A 489 -32.49 -50.52 29.34
CA TYR A 489 -32.67 -49.08 29.56
C TYR A 489 -33.20 -48.37 28.33
N GLN A 490 -33.55 -47.10 28.54
CA GLN A 490 -34.18 -46.23 27.56
C GLN A 490 -33.13 -45.32 26.91
N LEU A 491 -33.09 -45.31 25.58
CA LEU A 491 -32.41 -44.29 24.78
C LEU A 491 -33.20 -42.99 24.80
N ASP A 492 -32.54 -41.86 24.99
CA ASP A 492 -33.20 -40.56 25.00
C ASP A 492 -33.45 -39.96 23.61
N SER A 493 -32.71 -40.41 22.58
CA SER A 493 -32.83 -39.85 21.23
C SER A 493 -32.54 -40.87 20.11
N HIS A 494 -33.12 -40.55 18.93
CA HIS A 494 -33.07 -41.25 17.64
C HIS A 494 -33.44 -42.74 17.64
N PRO A 495 -34.73 -43.08 17.44
CA PRO A 495 -35.18 -44.46 17.28
C PRO A 495 -34.80 -45.02 15.90
N TYR A 496 -33.65 -44.71 15.30
CA TYR A 496 -33.33 -45.15 13.95
C TYR A 496 -32.12 -46.06 13.96
N ALA A 497 -32.32 -47.33 13.64
CA ALA A 497 -31.24 -48.30 13.45
C ALA A 497 -30.96 -48.49 11.95
N GLN A 498 -29.67 -48.59 11.60
CA GLN A 498 -29.28 -48.99 10.24
C GLN A 498 -29.72 -50.43 9.99
N ARG A 499 -30.51 -50.67 8.93
CA ARG A 499 -31.02 -52.00 8.63
C ARG A 499 -29.95 -52.87 7.98
N VAL A 500 -30.05 -54.19 8.17
CA VAL A 500 -29.34 -55.22 7.40
C VAL A 500 -30.37 -56.00 6.55
N ASN A 501 -30.05 -56.29 5.28
CA ASN A 501 -30.84 -57.10 4.35
C ASN A 501 -30.87 -58.57 4.80
N GLY A 502 -31.97 -59.02 5.40
CA GLY A 502 -32.16 -60.44 5.76
C GLY A 502 -32.13 -60.68 7.27
N ASN A 503 -31.60 -61.83 7.70
CA ASN A 503 -31.41 -62.15 9.11
C ASN A 503 -30.08 -61.56 9.59
N TRP A 504 -30.12 -60.66 10.58
CA TRP A 504 -28.95 -59.94 11.08
C TRP A 504 -27.80 -60.84 11.57
N SER A 505 -28.08 -62.03 12.11
CA SER A 505 -27.01 -62.93 12.57
C SER A 505 -26.20 -63.57 11.43
N GLY A 506 -26.76 -63.64 10.22
CA GLY A 506 -26.06 -64.15 9.02
C GLY A 506 -25.19 -63.09 8.33
N ALA A 507 -25.18 -61.87 8.86
CA ALA A 507 -24.47 -60.71 8.33
C ALA A 507 -23.24 -60.31 9.16
N LEU A 508 -22.95 -61.08 10.21
CA LEU A 508 -21.82 -60.82 11.10
C LEU A 508 -20.64 -61.73 10.73
N LEU A 509 -19.44 -61.18 10.76
CA LEU A 509 -18.20 -61.92 10.55
C LEU A 509 -17.89 -62.78 11.79
N PRO A 510 -17.15 -63.90 11.65
CA PRO A 510 -16.69 -64.67 12.80
C PRO A 510 -15.87 -63.80 13.76
N GLY A 511 -16.23 -63.78 15.05
CA GLY A 511 -15.64 -62.89 16.06
C GLY A 511 -16.49 -61.66 16.40
N ALA A 512 -17.59 -61.45 15.68
CA ALA A 512 -18.56 -60.40 15.99
C ALA A 512 -19.70 -60.90 16.88
N GLU A 513 -20.10 -60.07 17.84
CA GLU A 513 -21.09 -60.37 18.87
C GLU A 513 -22.11 -59.23 18.98
N ILE A 514 -23.39 -59.60 19.14
CA ILE A 514 -24.48 -58.63 19.35
C ILE A 514 -24.56 -58.33 20.85
N VAL A 515 -24.10 -57.15 21.25
CA VAL A 515 -24.04 -56.77 22.66
C VAL A 515 -25.37 -56.17 23.14
N MET A 516 -26.03 -55.39 22.27
CA MET A 516 -27.28 -54.71 22.60
C MET A 516 -28.29 -54.79 21.45
N GLN A 517 -29.57 -54.90 21.77
CA GLN A 517 -30.67 -54.96 20.81
C GLN A 517 -31.87 -54.15 21.28
N SER A 518 -32.56 -53.46 20.37
CA SER A 518 -33.81 -52.77 20.68
C SER A 518 -34.91 -53.79 21.04
N ALA A 519 -35.92 -53.36 21.80
CA ALA A 519 -37.02 -54.23 22.24
C ALA A 519 -37.84 -54.85 21.09
N ASP A 520 -37.76 -54.27 19.89
CA ASP A 520 -38.36 -54.79 18.64
C ASP A 520 -37.39 -55.59 17.77
N GLY A 521 -36.20 -55.92 18.28
CA GLY A 521 -35.30 -56.92 17.72
C GLY A 521 -34.23 -56.40 16.75
N TYR A 522 -33.91 -55.10 16.76
CA TYR A 522 -32.86 -54.52 15.92
C TYR A 522 -31.56 -54.35 16.71
N ASN A 523 -30.44 -54.85 16.21
CA ASN A 523 -29.17 -54.77 16.93
C ASN A 523 -28.72 -53.31 17.01
N VAL A 524 -28.28 -52.90 18.19
CA VAL A 524 -27.89 -51.53 18.53
C VAL A 524 -26.38 -51.41 18.64
N LEU A 525 -25.72 -52.40 19.23
CA LEU A 525 -24.28 -52.41 19.46
C LEU A 525 -23.72 -53.78 19.11
N ILE A 526 -22.71 -53.80 18.25
CA ILE A 526 -21.95 -54.98 17.86
C ILE A 526 -20.49 -54.76 18.23
N GLY A 527 -19.92 -55.69 18.99
CA GLY A 527 -18.49 -55.78 19.23
C GLY A 527 -17.87 -56.77 18.25
N TYR A 528 -16.70 -56.44 17.71
CA TYR A 528 -15.90 -57.31 16.87
C TYR A 528 -14.47 -57.39 17.39
N ASP A 529 -14.07 -58.59 17.79
CA ASP A 529 -12.68 -58.87 18.14
C ASP A 529 -12.05 -59.70 17.01
N SER A 530 -11.10 -59.09 16.29
CA SER A 530 -10.36 -59.75 15.21
C SER A 530 -9.18 -60.60 15.72
N GLY A 531 -8.81 -60.45 16.99
CA GLY A 531 -7.57 -60.94 17.58
C GLY A 531 -6.37 -60.00 17.40
N THR A 532 -6.46 -59.00 16.54
CA THR A 532 -5.40 -57.98 16.30
C THR A 532 -5.84 -56.56 16.61
N TYR A 533 -7.13 -56.28 16.48
CA TYR A 533 -7.77 -55.00 16.80
C TYR A 533 -9.23 -55.25 17.19
N ARG A 534 -9.85 -54.26 17.83
CA ARG A 534 -11.27 -54.28 18.19
C ARG A 534 -12.05 -53.23 17.41
N GLY A 535 -13.19 -53.66 16.88
CA GLY A 535 -14.12 -52.83 16.14
C GLY A 535 -15.49 -52.81 16.81
N VAL A 536 -16.14 -51.64 16.88
CA VAL A 536 -17.52 -51.51 17.40
C VAL A 536 -18.45 -50.84 16.40
N PHE A 537 -19.44 -51.58 15.90
CA PHE A 537 -20.53 -50.97 15.14
C PHE A 537 -21.68 -50.55 16.07
N VAL A 538 -22.06 -49.28 15.98
CA VAL A 538 -23.15 -48.70 16.76
C VAL A 538 -24.25 -48.22 15.81
N SER A 539 -25.38 -48.91 15.82
CA SER A 539 -26.46 -48.67 14.86
C SER A 539 -27.44 -47.58 15.30
N SER A 540 -27.53 -47.33 16.61
CA SER A 540 -28.53 -46.45 17.23
C SER A 540 -28.15 -46.08 18.67
N MET A 541 -27.09 -45.29 18.88
CA MET A 541 -26.59 -44.83 20.19
C MET A 541 -25.45 -43.77 20.01
N LEU A 542 -25.18 -42.71 20.80
CA LEU A 542 -25.85 -42.06 21.94
C LEU A 542 -25.60 -40.57 22.07
N ASP A 543 -26.73 -39.90 22.32
CA ASP A 543 -26.96 -38.58 22.87
C ASP A 543 -26.77 -37.33 22.02
N TYR A 544 -27.90 -36.68 21.78
CA TYR A 544 -28.01 -35.25 21.57
C TYR A 544 -28.99 -34.67 22.61
N ASN A 545 -28.42 -34.22 23.72
CA ASN A 545 -28.88 -33.24 24.70
C ASN A 545 -30.34 -33.35 25.25
N PRO A 546 -30.54 -33.63 26.56
CA PRO A 546 -29.55 -33.91 27.61
C PRO A 546 -29.26 -35.41 27.77
N PRO A 547 -28.04 -35.79 28.16
CA PRO A 547 -27.67 -37.19 28.17
C PRO A 547 -28.15 -38.03 29.35
N ASN A 548 -28.47 -39.30 29.13
CA ASN A 548 -28.63 -40.26 30.23
C ASN A 548 -27.33 -40.96 30.64
N ALA A 549 -27.27 -41.26 31.93
CA ALA A 549 -26.14 -41.90 32.59
C ALA A 549 -25.68 -43.22 31.96
N ASN A 550 -26.63 -44.08 31.56
CA ASN A 550 -26.29 -45.38 30.98
C ASN A 550 -25.69 -45.21 29.59
N SER A 551 -26.11 -44.16 28.89
CA SER A 551 -25.63 -43.82 27.59
C SER A 551 -24.19 -43.34 27.62
N VAL A 552 -23.91 -42.33 28.44
CA VAL A 552 -22.55 -41.83 28.65
C VAL A 552 -21.60 -42.97 29.07
N ARG A 553 -22.05 -43.85 29.98
CA ARG A 553 -21.31 -45.05 30.40
C ARG A 553 -21.03 -46.01 29.25
N THR A 554 -21.99 -46.23 28.36
CA THR A 554 -21.82 -47.12 27.20
C THR A 554 -20.81 -46.56 26.21
N SER A 555 -20.91 -45.26 25.89
CA SER A 555 -19.94 -44.60 24.99
C SER A 555 -18.52 -44.64 25.54
N TYR A 556 -18.35 -44.43 26.85
CA TYR A 556 -17.07 -44.58 27.54
C TYR A 556 -16.53 -46.02 27.42
N ASN A 557 -17.36 -47.01 27.78
CA ASN A 557 -16.95 -48.42 27.72
C ASN A 557 -16.60 -48.87 26.29
N VAL A 558 -17.30 -48.36 25.29
CA VAL A 558 -17.04 -48.61 23.86
C VAL A 558 -15.69 -48.06 23.45
N ALA A 559 -15.39 -46.80 23.77
CA ALA A 559 -14.09 -46.19 23.47
C ALA A 559 -12.95 -46.99 24.12
N TYR A 560 -13.11 -47.33 25.40
CA TYR A 560 -12.10 -48.06 26.15
C TYR A 560 -11.87 -49.47 25.62
N TRP A 561 -12.95 -50.23 25.40
CA TRP A 561 -12.83 -51.59 24.86
C TRP A 561 -12.24 -51.60 23.45
N ALA A 562 -12.69 -50.70 22.58
CA ALA A 562 -12.18 -50.60 21.21
C ALA A 562 -10.69 -50.23 21.17
N SER A 563 -10.20 -49.43 22.12
CA SER A 563 -8.77 -49.08 22.20
C SER A 563 -7.82 -50.24 22.50
N GLY A 564 -8.35 -51.43 22.82
CA GLY A 564 -7.56 -52.63 23.10
C GLY A 564 -7.31 -52.87 24.59
N TYR A 565 -7.66 -51.92 25.45
CA TYR A 565 -7.58 -52.09 26.91
C TYR A 565 -8.77 -52.87 27.46
N ASP A 566 -8.51 -53.75 28.43
CA ASP A 566 -9.53 -54.47 29.18
C ASP A 566 -9.70 -53.85 30.57
N ARG A 567 -10.93 -53.43 30.89
CA ARG A 567 -11.29 -52.99 32.24
C ARG A 567 -11.45 -54.24 33.11
N HIS A 568 -10.58 -54.43 34.10
CA HIS A 568 -10.68 -55.52 35.07
C HIS A 568 -11.52 -55.15 36.29
#